data_AF-A0A7I4YAH7-F1
#
_entry.id   AF-A0A7I4YAH7-F1
#
_cell.length_a   1.000
_cell.length_b   1.000
_cell.length_c   1.000
_cell.angle_alpha   90.00
_cell.angle_beta   90.00
_cell.angle_gamma   90.00
#
_symmetry.space_group_name_H-M   'P 1'
#
loop_
_entity.id
_entity.type
_entity.pdbx_description
1 polymer ?
#
loop_
_entity_poly.entity_id
_entity_poly.type
_entity_poly.pdbx_seq_one_letter_code
_entity_poly.pdbx_strand_id
1 'polypeptide(L)'
;MFLLFCVILSVSCTFAQRTDSYESNESTTSRSNTNSSIPTIGNFQRAINSTIDNLNEIISKSQNERNIRLYRLAIDSLNTVRQLDYDRETLRQLASSIRRLNAANTVYSSGNCNETSSEIDDDYDDLYDDLNDDDSNGDNDSNQVERVKRIVDAAREIIEDYCD
;
A
#
# COMPACT_ATOMS: atom_id res chain seq x y z
N MET A 1 15.09 38.13 -49.35
CA MET A 1 15.05 39.57 -49.02
C MET A 1 14.22 39.72 -47.75
N PHE A 2 14.89 40.03 -46.64
CA PHE A 2 14.46 40.47 -45.28
C PHE A 2 13.41 39.66 -44.50
N LEU A 3 13.40 39.64 -43.17
CA LEU A 3 14.38 39.55 -42.08
C LEU A 3 13.51 39.51 -40.81
N LEU A 4 13.98 38.75 -39.82
CA LEU A 4 13.55 38.74 -38.42
C LEU A 4 13.34 40.17 -37.86
N PHE A 5 12.26 40.40 -37.11
CA PHE A 5 12.21 41.46 -36.08
C PHE A 5 11.39 40.99 -34.87
N CYS A 6 12.10 40.70 -33.79
CA CYS A 6 11.60 40.92 -32.43
C CYS A 6 11.52 42.43 -32.17
N VAL A 7 10.61 42.86 -31.28
CA VAL A 7 10.89 43.67 -30.07
C VAL A 7 9.55 44.07 -29.40
N ILE A 8 9.64 44.12 -28.08
CA ILE A 8 8.65 44.13 -27.00
C ILE A 8 8.29 45.58 -26.63
N LEU A 9 7.28 45.74 -25.75
CA LEU A 9 6.95 46.88 -24.86
C LEU A 9 5.90 47.83 -25.45
N SER A 10 4.90 48.35 -24.73
CA SER A 10 4.56 48.36 -23.30
C SER A 10 3.17 49.01 -23.18
N VAL A 11 2.36 48.64 -22.17
CA VAL A 11 1.35 49.57 -21.63
C VAL A 11 1.53 49.61 -20.12
N SER A 12 1.79 50.83 -19.66
CA SER A 12 2.22 51.21 -18.33
C SER A 12 1.11 51.17 -17.29
N CYS A 13 1.58 51.07 -16.06
CA CYS A 13 0.94 51.14 -14.75
C CYS A 13 -0.15 52.21 -14.59
N THR A 14 -1.05 51.97 -13.62
CA THR A 14 -1.48 52.86 -12.50
C THR A 14 -2.80 52.27 -11.97
N PHE A 15 -2.98 51.89 -10.71
CA PHE A 15 -3.01 52.74 -9.52
C PHE A 15 -2.91 51.85 -8.27
N ALA A 16 -2.05 52.25 -7.34
CA ALA A 16 -1.94 51.66 -6.02
C ALA A 16 -3.15 52.08 -5.16
N GLN A 17 -3.74 51.14 -4.42
CA GLN A 17 -4.37 51.48 -3.15
C GLN A 17 -3.76 50.63 -2.06
N ARG A 18 -3.13 51.36 -1.15
CA ARG A 18 -2.53 50.93 0.10
C ARG A 18 -3.64 50.83 1.14
N THR A 19 -3.83 49.64 1.69
CA THR A 19 -4.41 49.47 3.02
C THR A 19 -3.48 48.54 3.78
N ASP A 20 -2.57 49.16 4.54
CA ASP A 20 -1.81 48.48 5.57
C ASP A 20 -2.81 48.08 6.66
N SER A 21 -3.01 46.79 6.87
CA SER A 21 -3.60 46.24 8.08
C SER A 21 -2.93 44.89 8.34
N TYR A 22 -1.99 44.92 9.26
CA TYR A 22 -1.31 43.77 9.83
C TYR A 22 -2.33 42.98 10.64
N GLU A 23 -2.67 41.78 10.18
CA GLU A 23 -3.24 40.77 11.08
C GLU A 23 -2.72 39.39 10.66
N SER A 24 -1.80 38.91 11.50
CA SER A 24 -1.45 37.54 11.82
C SER A 24 -1.72 36.47 10.77
N ASN A 25 -0.60 35.92 10.28
CA ASN A 25 -0.50 34.62 9.65
C ASN A 25 -1.15 33.54 10.53
N GLU A 26 -2.43 33.26 10.29
CA GLU A 26 -2.99 31.95 10.59
C GLU A 26 -3.55 31.41 9.28
N SER A 27 -2.62 30.98 8.41
CA SER A 27 -2.93 29.98 7.39
C SER A 27 -3.28 28.71 8.15
N THR A 28 -4.52 28.63 8.62
CA THR A 28 -5.21 27.37 8.81
C THR A 28 -5.37 26.78 7.42
N THR A 29 -4.26 26.24 6.91
CA THR A 29 -4.26 25.11 6.03
C THR A 29 -5.26 24.16 6.66
N SER A 30 -6.44 24.07 6.07
CA SER A 30 -7.37 22.99 6.35
C SER A 30 -6.59 21.74 6.01
N ARG A 31 -5.88 21.24 7.02
CA ARG A 31 -5.32 19.91 7.08
C ARG A 31 -6.55 19.07 6.83
N SER A 32 -6.68 18.58 5.60
CA SER A 32 -7.62 17.51 5.30
C SER A 32 -7.30 16.47 6.35
N ASN A 33 -8.13 16.44 7.41
CA ASN A 33 -8.23 15.30 8.27
C ASN A 33 -8.72 14.24 7.31
N THR A 34 -7.79 13.53 6.69
CA THR A 34 -8.01 12.15 6.31
C THR A 34 -8.32 11.47 7.63
N ASN A 35 -9.57 11.62 8.08
CA ASN A 35 -10.27 10.58 8.79
C ASN A 35 -10.14 9.39 7.86
N SER A 36 -9.03 8.69 8.02
CA SER A 36 -8.74 7.41 7.40
C SER A 36 -9.91 6.57 7.84
N SER A 37 -10.95 6.51 7.00
CA SER A 37 -12.14 5.75 7.28
C SER A 37 -11.68 4.37 7.70
N ILE A 38 -12.04 3.97 8.92
CA ILE A 38 -11.80 2.60 9.38
C ILE A 38 -12.34 1.69 8.29
N PRO A 39 -11.53 0.76 7.75
CA PRO A 39 -11.99 -0.11 6.69
C PRO A 39 -13.16 -0.93 7.21
N THR A 40 -14.17 -1.13 6.36
CA THR A 40 -15.21 -2.12 6.66
C THR A 40 -14.61 -3.52 6.54
N ILE A 41 -15.23 -4.51 7.18
CA ILE A 41 -14.85 -5.92 7.01
C ILE A 41 -14.87 -6.33 5.53
N GLY A 42 -15.83 -5.83 4.75
CA GLY A 42 -15.89 -6.07 3.31
C GLY A 42 -14.70 -5.50 2.53
N ASN A 43 -14.19 -4.32 2.91
CA ASN A 43 -12.99 -3.76 2.31
C ASN A 43 -11.75 -4.57 2.68
N PHE A 44 -11.67 -5.03 3.92
CA PHE A 44 -10.60 -5.90 4.41
C PHE A 44 -10.56 -7.22 3.62
N GLN A 45 -11.68 -7.95 3.58
CA GLN A 45 -11.78 -9.23 2.87
C GLN A 45 -11.51 -9.10 1.37
N ARG A 46 -11.93 -7.99 0.74
CA ARG A 46 -11.63 -7.73 -0.67
C ARG A 46 -10.14 -7.58 -0.94
N ALA A 47 -9.42 -6.86 -0.06
CA ALA A 47 -7.98 -6.70 -0.18
C ALA A 47 -7.26 -8.05 -0.08
N ILE A 48 -7.63 -8.86 0.91
CA ILE A 48 -7.07 -10.20 1.10
C ILE A 48 -7.36 -11.11 -0.09
N ASN A 49 -8.60 -11.15 -0.58
CA ASN A 49 -8.97 -11.97 -1.75
C ASN A 49 -8.22 -11.54 -3.01
N SER A 50 -8.12 -10.23 -3.28
CA SER A 50 -7.36 -9.72 -4.42
C SER A 50 -5.89 -10.12 -4.35
N THR A 51 -5.31 -10.13 -3.15
CA THR A 51 -3.92 -10.54 -2.93
C THR A 51 -3.75 -12.03 -3.23
N ILE A 52 -4.66 -12.87 -2.74
CA ILE A 52 -4.67 -14.32 -3.02
C ILE A 52 -4.77 -14.57 -4.53
N ASP A 53 -5.65 -13.85 -5.23
CA ASP A 53 -5.83 -14.00 -6.68
C ASP A 53 -4.55 -13.61 -7.43
N ASN A 54 -3.95 -12.47 -7.08
CA ASN A 54 -2.69 -12.00 -7.66
C ASN A 54 -1.55 -13.00 -7.41
N LEU A 55 -1.40 -13.52 -6.19
CA LEU A 55 -0.37 -14.53 -5.86
C LEU A 55 -0.56 -15.83 -6.64
N ASN A 56 -1.81 -16.29 -6.84
CA ASN A 56 -2.08 -17.45 -7.70
C ASN A 56 -1.68 -17.21 -9.15
N GLU A 57 -1.94 -16.01 -9.67
CA GLU A 57 -1.51 -15.62 -11.01
C GLU A 57 0.03 -15.60 -11.12
N ILE A 58 0.72 -15.00 -10.14
CA ILE A 58 2.17 -14.99 -10.05
C ILE A 58 2.74 -16.41 -10.04
N ILE A 59 2.17 -17.32 -9.23
CA ILE A 59 2.58 -18.74 -9.21
C ILE A 59 2.46 -19.39 -10.59
N SER A 60 1.42 -19.06 -11.36
CA SER A 60 1.21 -19.63 -12.70
C SER A 60 2.25 -19.17 -13.73
N LYS A 61 2.89 -18.01 -13.49
CA LYS A 61 3.91 -17.41 -14.36
C LYS A 61 5.34 -17.67 -13.88
N SER A 62 5.53 -17.87 -12.58
CA SER A 62 6.85 -18.05 -11.96
C SER A 62 7.48 -19.39 -12.32
N GLN A 63 8.80 -19.38 -12.50
CA GLN A 63 9.62 -20.57 -12.69
C GLN A 63 10.51 -20.87 -11.48
N ASN A 64 10.57 -19.95 -10.51
CA ASN A 64 11.42 -20.10 -9.35
C ASN A 64 10.69 -20.91 -8.26
N GLU A 65 11.14 -22.15 -8.01
CA GLU A 65 10.50 -23.03 -7.04
C GLU A 65 10.56 -22.51 -5.60
N ARG A 66 11.62 -21.78 -5.23
CA ARG A 66 11.77 -21.18 -3.90
C ARG A 66 10.70 -20.11 -3.70
N ASN A 67 10.61 -19.15 -4.62
CA ASN A 67 9.57 -18.11 -4.59
C ASN A 67 8.15 -18.70 -4.62
N ILE A 68 7.89 -19.73 -5.46
CA ILE A 68 6.58 -20.39 -5.52
C ILE A 68 6.16 -20.96 -4.16
N ARG A 69 7.09 -21.51 -3.38
CA ARG A 69 6.80 -22.02 -2.03
C ARG A 69 6.40 -20.88 -1.10
N LEU A 70 7.12 -19.77 -1.13
CA LEU A 70 6.78 -18.57 -0.35
C LEU A 70 5.41 -18.01 -0.73
N TYR A 71 5.09 -17.95 -2.03
CA TYR A 71 3.79 -17.46 -2.50
C TYR A 71 2.63 -18.35 -2.03
N ARG A 72 2.83 -19.68 -2.03
CA ARG A 72 1.84 -20.63 -1.48
C ARG A 72 1.66 -20.45 0.01
N LEU A 73 2.75 -20.28 0.75
CA LEU A 73 2.71 -20.00 2.18
C LEU A 73 1.94 -18.71 2.48
N ALA A 74 2.21 -17.64 1.71
CA ALA A 74 1.46 -16.39 1.81
C ALA A 74 -0.04 -16.58 1.56
N ILE A 75 -0.42 -17.36 0.53
CA ILE A 75 -1.81 -17.69 0.25
C ILE A 75 -2.47 -18.42 1.43
N ASP A 76 -1.80 -19.42 2.01
CA ASP A 76 -2.33 -20.21 3.12
C ASP A 76 -2.52 -19.34 4.39
N SER A 77 -1.54 -18.48 4.68
CA SER A 77 -1.61 -17.54 5.81
C SER A 77 -2.71 -16.49 5.60
N LEU A 78 -2.86 -15.95 4.37
CA LEU A 78 -3.96 -15.05 4.02
C LEU A 78 -5.35 -15.73 4.09
N ASN A 79 -5.44 -17.01 3.72
CA ASN A 79 -6.66 -17.80 3.87
C ASN A 79 -7.06 -17.96 5.34
N THR A 80 -6.07 -18.07 6.24
CA THR A 80 -6.29 -18.08 7.70
C THR A 80 -6.75 -16.70 8.18
N VAL A 81 -6.05 -15.63 7.79
CA VAL A 81 -6.42 -14.23 8.10
C VAL A 81 -7.86 -13.93 7.67
N ARG A 82 -8.28 -14.44 6.51
CA ARG A 82 -9.64 -14.24 5.98
C ARG A 82 -10.74 -14.85 6.85
N GLN A 83 -10.43 -15.91 7.59
CA GLN A 83 -11.40 -16.66 8.41
C GLN A 83 -11.58 -16.09 9.82
N LEU A 84 -10.74 -15.14 10.22
CA LEU A 84 -10.83 -14.52 11.54
C LEU A 84 -11.97 -13.51 11.60
N ASP A 85 -12.59 -13.39 12.77
CA ASP A 85 -13.54 -12.34 13.07
C ASP A 85 -12.81 -11.07 13.53
N TYR A 86 -13.24 -9.93 12.99
CA TYR A 86 -12.61 -8.64 13.28
C TYR A 86 -13.62 -7.65 13.81
N ASP A 87 -13.39 -7.17 15.03
CA ASP A 87 -14.12 -6.03 15.54
C ASP A 87 -13.64 -4.71 14.90
N ARG A 88 -14.37 -3.64 15.21
CA ARG A 88 -14.08 -2.31 14.65
C ARG A 88 -12.72 -1.77 15.06
N GLU A 89 -12.26 -2.09 16.26
CA GLU A 89 -10.99 -1.59 16.79
C GLU A 89 -9.82 -2.32 16.13
N THR A 90 -9.89 -3.63 15.97
CA THR A 90 -8.92 -4.40 15.21
C THR A 90 -8.85 -3.93 13.75
N LEU A 91 -10.00 -3.71 13.09
CA LEU A 91 -10.03 -3.15 11.73
C LEU A 91 -9.38 -1.76 11.67
N ARG A 92 -9.53 -0.94 12.71
CA ARG A 92 -8.86 0.37 12.82
C ARG A 92 -7.35 0.20 12.91
N GLN A 93 -6.86 -0.75 13.70
CA GLN A 93 -5.43 -1.03 13.85
C GLN A 93 -4.81 -1.60 12.57
N LEU A 94 -5.57 -2.34 11.77
CA LEU A 94 -5.13 -2.94 10.50
C LEU A 94 -5.26 -2.00 9.30
N ALA A 95 -5.89 -0.83 9.48
CA ALA A 95 -6.26 0.07 8.39
C ALA A 95 -5.08 0.51 7.50
N SER A 96 -3.90 0.72 8.10
CA SER A 96 -2.71 1.15 7.37
C SER A 96 -2.15 0.03 6.51
N SER A 97 -1.91 -1.15 7.08
CA SER A 97 -1.36 -2.30 6.35
C SER A 97 -2.28 -2.72 5.20
N ILE A 98 -3.60 -2.70 5.40
CA ILE A 98 -4.57 -3.01 4.33
C ILE A 98 -4.62 -1.96 3.22
N ARG A 99 -4.38 -0.69 3.55
CA ARG A 99 -4.26 0.34 2.51
C ARG A 99 -3.01 0.12 1.65
N ARG A 100 -1.89 -0.22 2.27
CA ARG A 100 -0.63 -0.52 1.57
C ARG A 100 -0.77 -1.77 0.70
N LEU A 101 -1.37 -2.83 1.24
CA LEU A 101 -1.68 -4.04 0.48
C LEU A 101 -2.55 -3.75 -0.75
N ASN A 102 -3.60 -2.93 -0.61
CA ASN A 102 -4.41 -2.53 -1.75
C ASN A 102 -3.64 -1.71 -2.80
N ALA A 103 -2.68 -0.89 -2.36
CA ALA A 103 -1.83 -0.15 -3.29
C ALA A 103 -0.93 -1.11 -4.09
N ALA A 104 -0.30 -2.09 -3.44
CA ALA A 104 0.49 -3.13 -4.11
C ALA A 104 -0.37 -3.94 -5.10
N ASN A 105 -1.56 -4.37 -4.68
CA ASN A 105 -2.51 -5.04 -5.58
C ASN A 105 -2.89 -4.17 -6.79
N THR A 106 -3.04 -2.87 -6.59
CA THR A 106 -3.35 -1.95 -7.69
C THR A 106 -2.18 -1.85 -8.66
N VAL A 107 -0.94 -1.80 -8.17
CA VAL A 107 0.26 -1.81 -9.04
C VAL A 107 0.28 -3.07 -9.89
N TYR A 108 0.09 -4.24 -9.28
CA TYR A 108 -0.01 -5.52 -9.98
C TYR A 108 -1.10 -5.50 -11.07
N SER A 109 -2.36 -5.29 -10.66
CA SER A 109 -3.52 -5.45 -11.56
C SER A 109 -3.65 -4.34 -12.61
N SER A 110 -2.98 -3.19 -12.44
CA SER A 110 -3.00 -2.10 -13.42
C SER A 110 -2.00 -2.27 -14.56
N GLY A 111 -1.17 -3.32 -14.53
CA GLY A 111 -0.12 -3.55 -15.52
C GLY A 111 1.08 -2.61 -15.38
N ASN A 112 1.18 -1.90 -14.26
CA ASN A 112 2.36 -1.10 -13.89
C ASN A 112 3.42 -1.94 -13.16
N CYS A 113 3.17 -3.24 -13.02
CA CYS A 113 4.09 -4.22 -12.49
C CYS A 113 5.15 -4.55 -13.53
N ASN A 114 6.42 -4.27 -13.23
CA ASN A 114 7.51 -4.80 -14.00
C ASN A 114 7.80 -6.22 -13.48
N GLU A 115 7.18 -7.23 -14.10
CA GLU A 115 7.27 -8.61 -13.61
C GLU A 115 8.74 -9.06 -13.54
N THR A 116 9.29 -9.20 -12.33
CA THR A 116 10.63 -9.76 -12.17
C THR A 116 10.60 -11.28 -12.06
N SER A 117 11.57 -11.89 -12.73
CA SER A 117 11.87 -13.32 -12.64
C SER A 117 12.93 -13.61 -11.57
N SER A 118 13.50 -12.59 -10.91
CA SER A 118 14.59 -12.79 -9.96
C SER A 118 14.13 -13.47 -8.68
N GLU A 119 15.06 -14.19 -8.04
CA GLU A 119 14.86 -14.72 -6.70
C GLU A 119 14.58 -13.57 -5.74
N ILE A 120 13.60 -13.77 -4.85
CA ILE A 120 13.51 -12.99 -3.62
C ILE A 120 14.63 -13.58 -2.76
N ASP A 121 15.83 -13.03 -2.87
CA ASP A 121 17.04 -13.70 -2.38
C ASP A 121 17.48 -13.18 -1.00
N ASP A 122 17.29 -11.89 -0.74
CA ASP A 122 17.78 -11.24 0.48
C ASP A 122 16.79 -11.30 1.66
N ASP A 123 15.47 -11.32 1.40
CA ASP A 123 14.42 -11.21 2.43
C ASP A 123 13.56 -12.49 2.59
N TYR A 124 13.93 -13.58 1.91
CA TYR A 124 13.12 -14.81 1.89
C TYR A 124 12.91 -15.43 3.27
N ASP A 125 13.97 -15.50 4.09
CA ASP A 125 13.93 -16.17 5.39
C ASP A 125 13.06 -15.37 6.37
N ASP A 126 13.16 -14.04 6.35
CA ASP A 126 12.35 -13.13 7.16
C ASP A 126 10.86 -13.23 6.77
N LEU A 127 10.55 -13.20 5.46
CA LEU A 127 9.18 -13.36 4.96
C LEU A 127 8.62 -14.75 5.26
N TYR A 128 9.46 -15.79 5.19
CA TYR A 128 9.07 -17.14 5.53
C TYR A 128 8.68 -17.24 7.00
N ASP A 129 9.50 -16.66 7.89
CA ASP A 129 9.23 -16.65 9.33
C ASP A 129 7.95 -15.87 9.66
N ASP A 130 7.76 -14.69 9.07
CA ASP A 130 6.54 -13.88 9.25
C ASP A 130 5.25 -14.59 8.84
N LEU A 131 5.33 -15.47 7.83
CA LEU A 131 4.19 -16.23 7.32
C LEU A 131 3.99 -17.58 8.00
N ASN A 132 5.07 -18.19 8.49
CA ASN A 132 5.08 -19.51 9.13
C ASN A 132 4.95 -19.43 10.66
N ASP A 133 4.78 -18.23 11.22
CA ASP A 133 4.64 -18.03 12.66
C ASP A 133 3.33 -18.65 13.18
N ASP A 134 3.45 -19.93 13.54
CA ASP A 134 2.46 -20.77 14.18
C ASP A 134 2.51 -20.50 15.67
N ASP A 135 2.18 -19.27 16.04
CA ASP A 135 2.23 -18.76 17.42
C ASP A 135 1.10 -19.42 18.24
N SER A 136 1.28 -20.71 18.51
CA SER A 136 0.39 -21.60 19.25
C SER A 136 0.42 -21.33 20.77
N ASN A 137 0.80 -20.12 21.20
CA ASN A 137 0.89 -19.77 22.61
C ASN A 137 0.30 -18.39 22.89
N GLY A 138 -1.02 -18.36 23.14
CA GLY A 138 -1.66 -17.33 23.95
C GLY A 138 -2.74 -16.55 23.22
N ASP A 139 -3.98 -16.91 23.51
CA ASP A 139 -5.23 -16.24 23.14
C ASP A 139 -5.28 -14.79 23.66
N ASN A 140 -4.52 -13.88 23.07
CA ASN A 140 -4.61 -12.45 23.36
C ASN A 140 -4.83 -11.68 22.06
N ASP A 141 -5.89 -10.88 21.99
CA ASP A 141 -6.29 -10.14 20.78
C ASP A 141 -5.13 -9.28 20.21
N SER A 142 -4.23 -8.78 21.07
CA SER A 142 -3.03 -8.05 20.64
C SER A 142 -2.11 -8.88 19.74
N ASN A 143 -1.92 -10.15 20.08
CA ASN A 143 -1.06 -11.07 19.33
C ASN A 143 -1.70 -11.40 17.99
N GLN A 144 -3.03 -11.51 17.95
CA GLN A 144 -3.77 -11.70 16.69
C GLN A 144 -3.60 -10.50 15.75
N VAL A 145 -3.78 -9.26 16.24
CA VAL A 145 -3.62 -8.06 15.40
C VAL A 145 -2.20 -7.97 14.84
N GLU A 146 -1.20 -8.22 15.66
CA GLU A 146 0.20 -8.17 15.24
C GLU A 146 0.52 -9.26 14.21
N ARG A 147 0.08 -10.49 14.44
CA ARG A 147 0.21 -11.59 13.49
C ARG A 147 -0.45 -11.27 12.14
N VAL A 148 -1.66 -10.71 12.16
CA VAL A 148 -2.36 -10.31 10.93
C VAL A 148 -1.59 -9.20 10.21
N LYS A 149 -0.99 -8.24 10.93
CA LYS A 149 -0.13 -7.21 10.32
C LYS A 149 1.08 -7.83 9.64
N ARG A 150 1.82 -8.71 10.32
CA ARG A 150 2.99 -9.41 9.75
C ARG A 150 2.63 -10.13 8.46
N ILE A 151 1.57 -10.95 8.49
CA ILE A 151 1.11 -11.68 7.29
C ILE A 151 0.72 -10.74 6.14
N VAL A 152 -0.03 -9.67 6.44
CA VAL A 152 -0.48 -8.70 5.43
C VAL A 152 0.69 -7.91 4.86
N ASP A 153 1.65 -7.51 5.70
CA ASP A 153 2.81 -6.74 5.28
C ASP A 153 3.81 -7.61 4.50
N ALA A 154 4.03 -8.87 4.90
CA ALA A 154 4.82 -9.84 4.14
C ALA A 154 4.20 -10.15 2.76
N ALA A 155 2.88 -10.34 2.69
CA ALA A 155 2.20 -10.56 1.41
C ALA A 155 2.25 -9.33 0.49
N ARG A 156 2.21 -8.12 1.06
CA ARG A 156 2.41 -6.87 0.32
C ARG A 156 3.82 -6.84 -0.28
N GLU A 157 4.83 -7.12 0.53
CA GLU A 157 6.24 -7.12 0.15
C GLU A 157 6.51 -8.08 -1.00
N ILE A 158 6.00 -9.31 -0.91
CA ILE A 158 6.06 -10.30 -1.98
C ILE A 158 5.54 -9.76 -3.33
N ILE A 159 4.43 -9.01 -3.32
CA ILE A 159 3.87 -8.42 -4.54
C ILE A 159 4.72 -7.25 -5.01
N GLU A 160 5.21 -6.41 -4.09
CA GLU A 160 6.08 -5.28 -4.40
C GLU A 160 7.38 -5.77 -5.05
N ASP A 161 8.05 -6.76 -4.46
CA ASP A 161 9.28 -7.36 -4.98
C ASP A 161 9.07 -8.02 -6.34
N TYR A 162 7.93 -8.69 -6.56
CA TYR A 162 7.61 -9.26 -7.87
C TYR A 162 7.40 -8.19 -8.95
N CYS A 163 7.05 -6.96 -8.55
CA CYS A 163 6.70 -5.87 -9.46
C CYS A 163 7.79 -4.80 -9.63
N ASP A 164 8.98 -4.99 -9.04
CA ASP A 164 10.11 -4.06 -9.10
C ASP A 164 10.88 -4.10 -10.43
#